data_AF-A0A9R1BTR1-F1
#
_entry.id   AF-A0A9R1BTR1-F1
#
_cell.length_a   1.000
_cell.length_b   1.000
_cell.length_c   1.000
_cell.angle_alpha   90.00
_cell.angle_beta   90.00
_cell.angle_gamma   90.00
#
_symmetry.space_group_name_H-M   'P 1'
#
loop_
_entity.id
_entity.type
_entity.pdbx_description
1 polymer ?
#
loop_
_entity_poly.entity_id
_entity_poly.type
_entity_poly.pdbx_seq_one_letter_code
_entity_poly.pdbx_strand_id
1 'polypeptide(L)' 'MEFVKNPSRNGIDKPLVACCGGDGPYGTGHLCDQNAKVCPDPSRFANWDQIHMTEKAYNVIANGVVNGPYADIPLLQAC' A
#
# COMPACT_ATOMS: atom_id res chain seq x y z
N MET A 1 3.72 -7.11 -6.82
CA MET A 1 3.18 -6.96 -5.46
C MET A 1 1.77 -7.55 -5.41
N GLU A 2 1.46 -8.36 -4.39
CA GLU A 2 0.19 -9.10 -4.33
C GLU A 2 -1.04 -8.22 -4.27
N PHE A 3 -1.00 -7.12 -3.54
CA PHE A 3 -2.13 -6.20 -3.50
C PHE A 3 -2.36 -5.45 -4.83
N VAL A 4 -1.41 -5.47 -5.76
CA VAL A 4 -1.63 -4.95 -7.14
C VAL A 4 -2.28 -6.01 -8.02
N LYS A 5 -1.86 -7.27 -7.90
CA LYS A 5 -2.41 -8.40 -8.68
C LYS A 5 -3.79 -8.82 -8.18
N ASN A 6 -3.96 -8.84 -6.86
CA ASN A 6 -5.12 -9.36 -6.13
C ASN A 6 -5.60 -8.34 -5.06
N PRO A 7 -5.98 -7.11 -5.43
CA PRO A 7 -6.32 -6.03 -4.50
C PRO A 7 -7.41 -6.41 -3.50
N SER A 8 -8.53 -6.95 -3.98
CA SER A 8 -9.67 -7.32 -3.13
C SER A 8 -9.35 -8.43 -2.12
N ARG A 9 -8.48 -9.39 -2.47
CA ARG A 9 -8.03 -10.44 -1.51
C ARG A 9 -7.23 -9.85 -0.36
N ASN A 10 -6.61 -8.70 -0.58
CA ASN A 10 -5.79 -8.01 0.40
C ASN A 10 -6.56 -6.86 1.06
N GLY A 11 -7.86 -6.70 0.82
CA GLY A 11 -8.67 -5.60 1.37
C GLY A 11 -8.25 -4.22 0.87
N ILE A 12 -7.64 -4.16 -0.32
CA ILE A 12 -7.23 -2.92 -0.98
C ILE A 12 -8.18 -2.69 -2.17
N ASP A 13 -8.73 -1.49 -2.28
CA ASP A 13 -9.59 -1.09 -3.41
C ASP A 13 -8.82 -0.30 -4.46
N LYS A 14 -7.85 0.49 -4.00
CA LYS A 14 -7.07 1.40 -4.82
C LYS A 14 -5.58 1.06 -4.70
N PRO A 15 -5.09 0.08 -5.49
CA PRO A 15 -3.71 -0.35 -5.40
C PRO A 15 -2.71 0.61 -6.05
N LEU A 16 -3.17 1.50 -6.94
CA LEU A 16 -2.31 2.39 -7.73
C LEU A 16 -2.54 3.88 -7.46
N VAL A 17 -3.67 4.26 -6.85
CA VAL A 17 -3.99 5.67 -6.57
C VAL A 17 -3.40 6.03 -5.22
N ALA A 18 -2.74 7.18 -5.12
CA ALA A 18 -2.24 7.72 -3.85
C ALA A 18 -3.41 8.19 -2.97
N CYS A 19 -3.32 7.91 -1.68
CA CYS A 19 -4.30 8.40 -0.71
C CYS A 19 -4.10 9.88 -0.39
N CYS A 20 -2.86 10.32 -0.22
CA CYS A 20 -2.46 11.69 0.06
C CYS A 20 -1.81 12.33 -1.17
N GLY A 21 -2.39 13.42 -1.66
CA GLY A 21 -1.86 14.10 -2.84
C GLY A 21 -2.83 15.13 -3.39
N GLY A 22 -3.11 15.07 -4.69
CA GLY A 22 -3.95 16.04 -5.40
C GLY A 22 -5.02 15.40 -6.28
N ASP A 23 -5.67 16.23 -7.10
CA ASP A 23 -6.71 15.79 -8.04
C ASP A 23 -6.15 15.34 -9.40
N GLY A 24 -4.82 15.23 -9.53
CA GLY A 24 -4.18 14.72 -10.74
C GLY A 24 -4.37 13.22 -10.94
N PRO A 25 -4.00 12.69 -12.11
CA PRO A 25 -4.07 11.25 -12.40
C PRO A 25 -3.43 10.42 -11.29
N TYR A 26 -4.07 9.35 -10.86
CA TYR A 26 -3.59 8.49 -9.76
C TYR A 26 -3.37 9.20 -8.41
N GLY A 27 -4.03 10.35 -8.17
CA GLY A 27 -3.89 11.10 -6.92
C GLY A 27 -2.65 12.00 -6.89
N THR A 28 -2.04 12.27 -8.05
CA THR A 28 -0.86 13.15 -8.16
C THR A 28 -1.24 14.63 -8.08
N GLY A 29 -0.24 15.52 -8.08
CA GLY A 29 -0.44 16.97 -8.26
C GLY A 29 -0.14 17.81 -7.02
N HIS A 30 -0.01 17.18 -5.85
CA HIS A 30 0.53 17.81 -4.64
C HIS A 30 1.43 16.82 -3.89
N LEU A 31 2.40 17.36 -3.16
CA LEU A 31 3.08 16.62 -2.12
C LEU A 31 2.11 16.39 -0.96
N CYS A 32 2.35 15.37 -0.13
CA CYS A 32 1.58 15.15 1.08
C CYS A 32 1.95 16.18 2.17
N ASP A 33 1.51 17.42 1.97
CA ASP A 33 1.65 18.55 2.89
C ASP A 33 0.28 19.15 3.26
N GLN A 34 0.29 20.32 3.88
CA GLN A 34 -0.93 21.03 4.33
C GLN A 34 -1.95 21.34 3.22
N ASN A 35 -1.55 21.33 1.95
CA ASN A 35 -2.43 21.59 0.80
C ASN A 35 -2.91 20.29 0.14
N ALA A 36 -2.47 19.13 0.63
CA ALA A 36 -2.85 17.84 0.06
C ALA A 36 -4.31 17.49 0.41
N LYS A 37 -4.93 16.73 -0.49
CA LYS A 37 -6.13 15.97 -0.19
C LYS A 37 -5.73 14.59 0.30
N VAL A 38 -6.35 14.17 1.41
CA VAL A 38 -6.19 12.83 1.97
C VAL A 38 -7.47 12.04 1.68
N CYS A 39 -7.32 10.79 1.27
CA CYS A 39 -8.43 9.90 1.01
C CYS A 39 -9.22 9.61 2.32
N PRO A 40 -10.52 9.26 2.23
CA PRO A 40 -11.34 9.05 3.42
C PRO A 40 -10.92 7.86 4.29
N ASP A 41 -10.33 6.82 3.67
CA ASP A 41 -9.93 5.59 4.35
C ASP A 41 -8.58 5.07 3.82
N PRO A 42 -7.46 5.45 4.46
CA PRO A 42 -6.12 4.99 4.07
C PRO A 42 -5.95 3.46 4.13
N SER A 43 -6.78 2.74 4.90
CA SER A 43 -6.67 1.29 5.03
C SER A 43 -7.08 0.52 3.78
N ARG A 44 -7.71 1.19 2.80
CA ARG A 44 -8.17 0.60 1.52
C ARG A 44 -7.29 0.99 0.33
N PHE A 45 -6.23 1.77 0.58
CA PHE A 45 -5.27 2.21 -0.43
C PHE A 45 -3.94 1.51 -0.20
N ALA A 46 -3.19 1.24 -1.27
CA ALA A 46 -1.82 0.71 -1.13
C ALA A 46 -0.76 1.82 -1.09
N ASN A 47 -1.01 2.91 -1.82
CA ASN A 47 -0.09 4.02 -1.99
C ASN A 47 -0.50 5.17 -1.05
N TRP A 48 0.44 5.67 -0.26
CA TRP A 48 0.22 6.82 0.60
C TRP A 48 0.38 8.12 -0.20
N ASP A 49 1.57 8.45 -0.68
CA ASP A 49 1.92 9.79 -1.20
C ASP A 49 2.70 9.77 -2.53
N GLN A 50 2.55 8.70 -3.30
CA GLN A 50 3.30 8.38 -4.53
C GLN A 50 4.72 7.85 -4.32
N ILE A 51 5.26 7.91 -3.11
CA ILE A 51 6.60 7.41 -2.77
C ILE A 51 6.50 6.30 -1.72
N HIS A 52 5.72 6.53 -0.67
CA HIS A 52 5.52 5.63 0.45
C HIS A 52 4.24 4.81 0.30
N MET A 53 4.23 3.65 0.96
CA MET A 53 3.05 2.80 1.03
C MET A 53 2.26 3.08 2.31
N THR A 54 0.97 2.74 2.29
CA THR A 54 0.14 2.76 3.50
C THR A 54 0.54 1.64 4.45
N GLU A 55 0.16 1.76 5.73
CA GLU A 55 0.31 0.69 6.71
C GLU A 55 -0.31 -0.63 6.22
N LYS A 56 -1.45 -0.55 5.53
CA LYS A 56 -2.11 -1.74 4.96
C LYS A 56 -1.21 -2.47 3.97
N ALA A 57 -0.60 -1.75 3.03
CA ALA A 57 0.30 -2.36 2.05
C ALA A 57 1.57 -2.91 2.72
N TYR A 58 2.15 -2.19 3.69
CA TYR A 58 3.27 -2.71 4.47
C TYR A 58 2.91 -3.97 5.25
N ASN A 59 1.70 -4.07 5.82
CA ASN A 59 1.24 -5.28 6.49
C ASN A 59 1.21 -6.49 5.55
N VAL A 60 0.72 -6.33 4.32
CA VAL A 60 0.72 -7.39 3.31
C VAL A 60 2.14 -7.82 2.94
N ILE A 61 3.05 -6.86 2.75
CA ILE A 61 4.47 -7.15 2.43
C ILE A 61 5.13 -7.88 3.58
N ALA A 62 5.01 -7.36 4.80
CA ALA A 62 5.61 -7.93 5.99
C ALA A 62 5.07 -9.35 6.25
N ASN A 63 3.77 -9.56 6.13
CA ASN A 63 3.16 -10.88 6.28
C ASN A 63 3.74 -11.87 5.25
N GLY A 64 3.89 -11.43 4.00
CA GLY A 64 4.50 -12.22 2.94
C GLY A 64 5.95 -12.64 3.21
N VAL A 65 6.72 -11.84 3.95
CA VAL A 65 8.10 -12.16 4.36
C VAL A 65 8.10 -13.05 5.61
N VAL A 66 7.29 -12.70 6.60
CA VAL A 66 7.26 -13.34 7.92
C VAL A 66 6.64 -14.74 7.86
N ASN A 67 5.46 -14.84 7.24
CA ASN A 67 4.69 -16.08 7.12
C ASN A 67 4.86 -16.77 5.75
N GLY A 68 5.42 -16.06 4.76
CA GLY A 68 5.63 -16.56 3.41
C GLY A 68 4.56 -16.09 2.41
N PRO A 69 4.77 -16.35 1.10
CA PRO A 69 5.87 -17.11 0.51
C PRO A 69 6.98 -16.21 -0.10
N TYR A 70 7.09 -14.94 0.28
CA TYR A 70 7.95 -13.95 -0.40
C TYR A 70 9.35 -13.79 0.22
N ALA A 71 9.86 -14.83 0.86
CA ALA A 71 11.23 -14.95 1.34
C ALA A 71 11.79 -16.35 0.99
N ASP A 72 13.11 -16.49 0.83
CA ASP A 72 13.81 -17.75 0.47
C ASP A 72 13.50 -18.88 1.47
N ILE A 73 13.24 -18.51 2.73
CA ILE A 73 12.50 -19.29 3.72
C ILE A 73 11.64 -18.27 4.50
N PRO A 74 10.34 -18.50 4.74
CA PRO A 74 9.55 -17.61 5.59
C PRO A 74 10.24 -17.37 6.93
N LEU A 75 10.29 -16.13 7.42
CA LEU A 75 11.14 -15.78 8.57
C LEU A 75 10.81 -16.61 9.83
N LEU A 76 9.54 -16.94 10.05
CA LEU A 76 9.12 -17.78 11.18
C LEU A 76 9.52 -19.26 11.03
N GLN A 77 9.96 -19.68 9.86
CA GLN A 77 10.42 -21.04 9.54
C GLN A 77 11.94 -21.13 9.40
N ALA A 78 12.66 -20.02 9.58
CA ALA A 78 14.12 -19.95 9.41
C ALA A 78 14.92 -20.38 10.66
N CYS A 79 14.23 -20.78 11.74
CA CYS A 79 14.82 -21.19 13.02
C CYS A 79 14.72 -22.70 13.24
#